data_AF-A0A932T8H9-F1
#
_entry.id   AF-A0A932T8H9-F1
#
_cell.length_a   1.000
_cell.length_b   1.000
_cell.length_c   1.000
_cell.angle_alpha   90.00
_cell.angle_beta   90.00
_cell.angle_gamma   90.00
#
_symmetry.space_group_name_H-M   'P 1'
#
loop_
_entity.id
_entity.type
_entity.pdbx_description
1 polymer ?
#
loop_
_entity_poly.entity_id
_entity_poly.type
_entity_poly.pdbx_seq_one_letter_code
_entity_poly.pdbx_strand_id
1 'polypeptide(L)'
;MKWRLISNEQAILQEYDLMNNENCEVVLKYNAKHQSVRLTAGTQQRLFFLETGSQLSNKMIFRNEYTMEIGNIVYDKFNKESGVITIDTTQYQFRLHHSFPSFVIYNKGEEQPIISCELISDLKNEGINNNTLLLGVCWYLGLPETKEKLTGRLIPQQPAHY
;
A
#
# COMPACT_ATOMS: atom_id res chain seq x y z
N MET A 1 -1.16 12.08 1.85
CA MET A 1 -2.39 11.26 1.67
C MET A 1 -2.77 10.64 3.01
N LYS A 2 -3.99 10.10 3.14
CA LYS A 2 -4.47 9.53 4.40
C LYS A 2 -5.39 8.34 4.19
N TRP A 3 -5.19 7.26 4.94
CA TRP A 3 -6.12 6.15 4.96
C TRP A 3 -7.35 6.45 5.81
N ARG A 4 -8.52 6.02 5.34
CA ARG A 4 -9.80 6.08 6.07
C ARG A 4 -10.46 4.71 6.04
N LEU A 5 -10.93 4.24 7.19
CA LEU A 5 -11.75 3.03 7.26
C LEU A 5 -13.19 3.38 6.85
N ILE A 6 -13.76 2.57 5.96
CA ILE A 6 -15.12 2.74 5.43
C ILE A 6 -16.08 1.70 6.02
N SER A 7 -15.61 0.49 6.27
CA SER A 7 -16.41 -0.59 6.85
C SER A 7 -16.37 -0.59 8.38
N ASN A 8 -17.15 -1.48 9.00
CA ASN A 8 -17.00 -1.79 10.43
C ASN A 8 -15.63 -2.46 10.68
N GLU A 9 -14.96 -2.08 11.77
CA GLU A 9 -13.68 -2.66 12.22
C GLU A 9 -13.75 -4.17 12.42
N GLN A 10 -14.89 -4.70 12.88
CA GLN A 10 -15.09 -6.12 13.16
C GLN A 10 -15.50 -6.96 11.93
N ALA A 11 -15.60 -6.33 10.76
CA ALA A 11 -16.00 -7.04 9.55
C ALA A 11 -14.89 -8.01 9.09
N ILE A 12 -15.28 -9.20 8.64
CA ILE A 12 -14.37 -10.18 8.01
C ILE A 12 -13.68 -9.57 6.77
N LEU A 13 -14.41 -8.68 6.09
CA LEU A 13 -13.95 -7.89 4.96
C LEU A 13 -13.91 -6.43 5.40
N GLN A 14 -12.70 -5.90 5.60
CA GLN A 14 -12.48 -4.51 5.95
C GLN A 14 -12.19 -3.70 4.68
N GLU A 15 -12.77 -2.50 4.56
CA GLU A 15 -12.62 -1.61 3.40
C GLU A 15 -12.03 -0.27 3.82
N TYR A 16 -11.01 0.18 3.09
CA TYR A 16 -10.26 1.40 3.36
C TYR A 16 -10.08 2.22 2.09
N ASP A 17 -10.18 3.53 2.23
CA ASP A 17 -9.91 4.48 1.16
C ASP A 17 -8.62 5.25 1.43
N LEU A 18 -7.75 5.33 0.44
CA LEU A 18 -6.61 6.24 0.42
C LEU A 18 -7.07 7.57 -0.15
N MET A 19 -7.22 8.55 0.73
CA MET A 19 -7.66 9.88 0.37
C MET A 19 -6.47 10.80 0.07
N ASN A 20 -6.58 11.54 -1.03
CA ASN A 20 -5.74 12.67 -1.37
C ASN A 20 -6.63 13.91 -1.45
N ASN A 21 -6.62 14.71 -0.39
CA ASN A 21 -7.64 15.73 -0.16
C ASN A 21 -9.05 15.10 -0.16
N GLU A 22 -9.90 15.47 -1.12
CA GLU A 22 -11.27 14.96 -1.27
C GLU A 22 -11.37 13.80 -2.28
N ASN A 23 -10.29 13.46 -2.97
CA ASN A 23 -10.28 12.41 -3.98
C ASN A 23 -9.85 11.08 -3.37
N CYS A 24 -10.60 10.01 -3.67
CA CYS A 24 -10.18 8.65 -3.37
C CYS A 24 -9.25 8.16 -4.49
N GLU A 25 -7.99 7.89 -4.15
CA GLU A 25 -6.99 7.41 -5.12
C GLU A 25 -6.93 5.87 -5.14
N VAL A 26 -7.17 5.22 -3.99
CA VAL A 26 -7.11 3.75 -3.86
C VAL A 26 -8.20 3.26 -2.92
N VAL A 27 -8.94 2.24 -3.34
CA VAL A 27 -9.80 1.44 -2.47
C VAL A 27 -9.09 0.13 -2.15
N LEU A 28 -8.97 -0.18 -0.88
CA LEU A 28 -8.36 -1.41 -0.36
C LEU A 28 -9.42 -2.23 0.37
N LYS A 29 -9.61 -3.48 -0.06
CA LYS A 29 -10.47 -4.45 0.63
C LYS A 29 -9.62 -5.59 1.17
N TYR A 30 -9.53 -5.69 2.49
CA TYR A 30 -8.78 -6.72 3.19
C TYR A 30 -9.71 -7.80 3.74
N ASN A 31 -9.43 -9.05 3.38
CA ASN A 31 -10.14 -10.22 3.89
C ASN A 31 -9.23 -11.00 4.83
N ALA A 32 -9.48 -10.88 6.14
CA ALA A 32 -8.65 -11.49 7.17
C ALA A 32 -8.70 -13.03 7.13
N LYS A 33 -9.85 -13.62 6.77
CA LYS A 33 -10.03 -15.08 6.69
C LYS A 33 -9.15 -15.71 5.60
N HIS A 34 -9.03 -15.02 4.47
CA HIS A 34 -8.26 -15.49 3.32
C HIS A 34 -6.86 -14.88 3.22
N GLN A 35 -6.48 -14.03 4.18
CA GLN A 35 -5.22 -13.27 4.16
C GLN A 35 -4.98 -12.62 2.79
N SER A 36 -6.00 -11.93 2.26
CA SER A 36 -5.95 -11.38 0.91
C SER A 36 -6.35 -9.91 0.89
N VAL A 37 -5.76 -9.18 -0.04
CA VAL A 37 -5.98 -7.75 -0.24
C VAL A 37 -6.34 -7.52 -1.70
N ARG A 38 -7.50 -6.92 -1.94
CA ARG A 38 -7.86 -6.38 -3.25
C ARG A 38 -7.64 -4.88 -3.25
N LEU A 39 -6.83 -4.40 -4.19
CA LEU A 39 -6.60 -2.99 -4.43
C LEU A 39 -7.30 -2.57 -5.71
N THR A 40 -7.88 -1.37 -5.71
CA THR A 40 -8.51 -0.74 -6.88
C THR A 40 -8.07 0.71 -6.96
N ALA A 41 -7.62 1.16 -8.13
CA ALA A 41 -7.26 2.55 -8.41
C ALA A 41 -7.68 2.89 -9.84
N GLY A 42 -8.69 3.75 -10.00
CA GLY A 42 -9.30 4.01 -11.31
C GLY A 42 -9.84 2.72 -11.95
N THR A 43 -9.35 2.36 -13.14
CA THR A 43 -9.70 1.12 -13.86
C THR A 43 -8.79 -0.06 -13.52
N GLN A 44 -7.72 0.17 -12.76
CA GLN A 44 -6.76 -0.86 -12.38
C GLN A 44 -7.22 -1.56 -11.11
N GLN A 45 -7.09 -2.88 -11.07
CA GLN A 45 -7.33 -3.67 -9.87
C GLN A 45 -6.31 -4.78 -9.74
N ARG A 46 -5.97 -5.14 -8.50
CA ARG A 46 -5.07 -6.27 -8.23
C ARG A 46 -5.43 -6.99 -6.94
N LEU A 47 -5.38 -8.32 -6.99
CA LEU A 47 -5.54 -9.19 -5.83
C LEU A 47 -4.17 -9.71 -5.37
N PHE A 48 -3.92 -9.62 -4.08
CA PHE A 48 -2.73 -10.15 -3.43
C PHE A 48 -3.16 -11.14 -2.34
N PHE A 49 -2.43 -12.25 -2.25
CA PHE A 49 -2.45 -13.17 -1.12
C PHE A 49 -1.21 -12.93 -0.28
N LEU A 50 -1.41 -12.76 1.03
CA LEU A 50 -0.37 -12.43 1.99
C LEU A 50 0.09 -13.68 2.71
N GLU A 51 1.39 -13.90 2.71
CA GLU A 51 2.02 -14.97 3.46
C GLU A 51 3.05 -14.35 4.42
N THR A 52 2.74 -14.33 5.71
CA THR A 52 3.75 -14.03 6.72
C THR A 52 4.62 -15.26 6.87
N GLY A 53 5.94 -15.12 6.74
CA GLY A 53 6.83 -16.24 7.06
C GLY A 53 6.75 -16.60 8.55
N SER A 54 7.52 -17.62 8.96
CA SER A 54 7.60 -18.01 10.37
C SER A 54 7.94 -16.82 11.28
N GLN A 55 7.61 -16.90 12.57
CA GLN A 55 7.80 -15.80 13.55
C GLN A 55 9.23 -15.21 13.61
N LEU A 56 10.23 -15.94 13.10
CA LEU A 56 11.63 -15.50 12.98
C LEU A 56 11.94 -14.68 11.71
N SER A 57 11.06 -14.70 10.72
CA SER A 57 11.26 -13.97 9.48
C SER A 57 10.73 -12.54 9.61
N ASN A 58 11.60 -11.57 9.32
CA ASN A 58 11.21 -10.18 9.12
C ASN A 58 10.64 -9.95 7.71
N LYS A 59 10.04 -10.99 7.10
CA LYS A 59 9.58 -11.00 5.70
C LYS A 59 8.09 -11.33 5.62
N MET A 60 7.36 -10.55 4.82
CA MET A 60 6.03 -10.88 4.33
C MET A 60 6.09 -11.05 2.82
N ILE A 61 5.48 -12.11 2.28
CA ILE A 61 5.47 -12.42 0.85
C ILE A 61 4.10 -12.08 0.27
N PHE A 62 4.10 -11.58 -0.97
CA PHE A 62 2.90 -11.30 -1.74
C PHE A 62 2.81 -12.27 -2.91
N ARG A 63 1.66 -12.93 -3.05
CA ARG A 63 1.38 -13.85 -4.16
C ARG A 63 0.19 -13.40 -4.98
N ASN A 64 0.16 -13.79 -6.24
CA ASN A 64 -1.02 -13.69 -7.09
C ASN A 64 -1.96 -14.90 -6.92
N GLU A 65 -3.06 -14.92 -7.66
CA GLU A 65 -4.05 -16.00 -7.71
C GLU A 65 -3.50 -17.33 -8.21
N TYR A 66 -2.37 -17.31 -8.91
CA TYR A 66 -1.64 -18.50 -9.37
C TYR A 66 -0.54 -18.93 -8.40
N THR A 67 -0.52 -18.39 -7.18
CA THR A 67 0.46 -18.67 -6.11
C THR A 67 1.90 -18.24 -6.42
N MET A 68 2.15 -17.49 -7.50
CA MET A 68 3.48 -16.98 -7.82
C MET A 68 3.84 -15.81 -6.89
N GLU A 69 5.06 -15.79 -6.36
CA GLU A 69 5.59 -14.63 -5.63
C GLU A 69 5.71 -13.44 -6.59
N ILE A 70 5.04 -12.35 -6.26
CA ILE A 70 5.02 -11.09 -7.02
C ILE A 70 5.55 -9.92 -6.19
N GLY A 71 6.08 -10.19 -4.99
CA GLY A 71 6.62 -9.15 -4.14
C GLY A 71 6.79 -9.59 -2.69
N ASN A 72 7.34 -8.70 -1.89
CA ASN A 72 7.53 -8.90 -0.46
C ASN A 72 7.78 -7.58 0.29
N ILE A 73 7.62 -7.63 1.60
CA ILE A 73 8.17 -6.66 2.55
C ILE A 73 9.30 -7.34 3.31
N VAL A 74 10.42 -6.65 3.49
CA VAL A 74 11.51 -7.05 4.36
C VAL A 74 11.80 -5.90 5.32
N TYR A 75 11.70 -6.16 6.62
CA TYR A 75 12.03 -5.18 7.66
C TYR A 75 13.50 -5.24 8.07
N ASP A 76 14.01 -4.08 8.49
CA ASP A 76 15.32 -3.98 9.12
C ASP A 76 15.32 -4.67 10.49
N LYS A 77 16.44 -5.32 10.82
CA LYS A 77 16.54 -6.31 11.92
C LYS A 77 16.27 -5.77 13.32
N PHE A 78 16.35 -4.46 13.54
CA PHE A 78 16.45 -3.89 14.89
C PHE A 78 15.13 -3.34 15.45
N ASN A 79 14.24 -2.76 14.64
CA ASN A 79 13.05 -2.08 15.17
C ASN A 79 11.76 -2.23 14.33
N LYS A 80 11.77 -2.92 13.19
CA LYS A 80 10.60 -3.04 12.27
C LYS A 80 9.94 -1.68 11.92
N GLU A 81 10.65 -0.57 12.14
CA GLU A 81 10.21 0.79 11.82
C GLU A 81 10.57 1.16 10.39
N SER A 82 11.50 0.45 9.78
CA SER A 82 11.91 0.66 8.40
C SER A 82 12.10 -0.66 7.68
N GLY A 83 12.11 -0.56 6.37
CA GLY A 83 12.39 -1.69 5.52
C GLY A 83 12.23 -1.36 4.06
N VAL A 84 12.09 -2.43 3.31
CA VAL A 84 11.97 -2.39 1.86
C VAL A 84 10.74 -3.18 1.45
N ILE A 85 9.94 -2.59 0.58
CA ILE A 85 8.83 -3.26 -0.09
C ILE A 85 9.16 -3.38 -1.57
N THR A 86 8.96 -4.59 -2.10
CA THR A 86 9.17 -4.93 -3.50
C THR A 86 7.85 -5.43 -4.07
N ILE A 87 7.42 -4.88 -5.20
CA ILE A 87 6.23 -5.29 -5.94
C ILE A 87 6.63 -5.41 -7.41
N ASP A 88 6.47 -6.60 -7.97
CA ASP A 88 7.05 -7.02 -9.25
C ASP A 88 8.57 -6.77 -9.25
N THR A 89 9.03 -5.84 -10.08
CA THR A 89 10.43 -5.41 -10.17
C THR A 89 10.69 -4.06 -9.50
N THR A 90 9.66 -3.43 -8.94
CA THR A 90 9.76 -2.08 -8.36
C THR A 90 10.03 -2.18 -6.87
N GLN A 91 10.96 -1.36 -6.38
CA GLN A 91 11.40 -1.40 -4.99
C GLN A 91 11.31 0.00 -4.36
N TYR A 92 10.71 0.05 -3.17
CA TYR A 92 10.59 1.26 -2.37
C TYR A 92 11.17 1.03 -0.97
N GLN A 93 11.79 2.06 -0.43
CA GLN A 93 12.16 2.12 0.99
C GLN A 93 11.01 2.78 1.76
N PHE A 94 10.74 2.29 2.96
CA PHE A 94 9.73 2.90 3.83
C PHE A 94 10.25 3.12 5.24
N ARG A 95 9.68 4.12 5.91
CA ARG A 95 9.86 4.37 7.35
C ARG A 95 8.50 4.64 7.99
N LEU A 96 8.27 4.04 9.16
CA LEU A 96 7.10 4.19 10.00
C LEU A 96 7.42 5.19 11.11
N HIS A 97 6.56 6.19 11.29
CA HIS A 97 6.64 7.08 12.44
C HIS A 97 5.65 6.63 13.51
N HIS A 98 6.15 6.32 14.71
CA HIS A 98 5.31 5.86 15.82
C HIS A 98 4.57 6.99 16.55
N SER A 99 5.15 8.20 16.59
CA SER A 99 4.54 9.36 17.24
C SER A 99 3.33 9.89 16.47
N PHE A 100 3.35 9.75 15.15
CA PHE A 100 2.26 10.08 14.24
C PHE A 100 2.12 8.91 13.29
N PRO A 101 1.13 8.02 13.48
CA PRO A 101 1.05 6.76 12.75
C PRO A 101 0.95 7.12 11.27
N SER A 102 2.06 6.97 10.58
CA SER A 102 2.26 7.37 9.20
C SER A 102 3.44 6.60 8.66
N PHE A 103 3.46 6.39 7.35
CA PHE A 103 4.64 5.92 6.65
C PHE A 103 5.09 6.92 5.61
N VAL A 104 6.41 7.03 5.48
CA VAL A 104 7.09 7.82 4.46
C VAL A 104 7.75 6.86 3.50
N ILE A 105 7.53 7.07 2.20
CA ILE A 105 8.03 6.21 1.12
C ILE A 105 9.08 6.96 0.32
N TYR A 106 10.16 6.26 0.00
CA TYR A 106 11.31 6.77 -0.73
C TYR A 106 11.59 5.86 -1.93
N ASN A 107 12.13 6.45 -3.00
CA ASN A 107 12.78 5.66 -4.03
C ASN A 107 14.05 5.03 -3.46
N LYS A 108 14.46 3.91 -4.02
CA LYS A 108 15.68 3.22 -3.59
C LYS A 108 16.91 4.14 -3.75
N GLY A 109 17.55 4.48 -2.64
CA GLY A 109 18.79 5.26 -2.64
C GLY A 109 18.58 6.78 -2.72
N GLU A 110 17.33 7.25 -2.65
CA GLU A 110 17.01 8.68 -2.58
C GLU A 110 16.69 9.09 -1.15
N GLU A 111 17.17 10.28 -0.74
CA GLU A 111 16.88 10.83 0.59
C GLU A 111 15.56 11.62 0.62
N GLN A 112 15.09 12.09 -0.53
CA GLN A 112 13.84 12.83 -0.63
C GLN A 112 12.65 11.87 -0.68
N PRO A 113 11.61 12.12 0.12
CA PRO A 113 10.43 11.26 0.12
C PRO A 113 9.60 11.47 -1.15
N ILE A 114 9.09 10.38 -1.73
CA ILE A 114 8.10 10.42 -2.80
C ILE A 114 6.76 10.90 -2.21
N ILE A 115 6.40 10.31 -1.07
CA ILE A 115 5.12 10.57 -0.43
C ILE A 115 5.15 10.23 1.07
N SER A 116 4.31 10.94 1.82
CA SER A 116 3.95 10.60 3.19
C SER A 116 2.45 10.29 3.26
N CYS A 117 2.13 9.20 3.97
CA CYS A 117 0.76 8.74 4.16
C CYS A 117 0.45 8.58 5.65
N GLU A 118 -0.61 9.26 6.10
CA GLU A 118 -1.15 9.09 7.44
C GLU A 118 -1.91 7.77 7.55
N LEU A 119 -1.63 7.03 8.62
CA LEU A 119 -2.36 5.85 9.05
C LEU A 119 -3.47 6.24 10.03
N ILE A 120 -4.39 5.30 10.25
CA ILE A 120 -5.46 5.45 11.23
C ILE A 120 -4.90 5.06 12.60
N SER A 121 -4.89 6.01 13.54
CA SER A 121 -4.22 5.89 14.84
C SER A 121 -4.75 4.78 15.76
N ASP A 122 -5.98 4.34 15.53
CA ASP A 122 -6.69 3.38 16.38
C ASP A 122 -6.49 1.92 15.97
N LEU A 123 -5.74 1.65 14.89
CA LEU A 123 -5.49 0.29 14.37
C LEU A 123 -4.54 -0.55 15.26
N LYS A 124 -4.15 -0.06 16.44
CA LYS A 124 -3.30 -0.81 17.36
C LYS A 124 -3.98 -2.06 17.94
N ASN A 125 -5.31 -2.17 17.85
CA ASN A 125 -6.03 -3.26 18.53
C ASN A 125 -6.69 -4.30 17.62
N GLU A 126 -7.19 -4.04 16.40
CA GLU A 126 -8.05 -5.03 15.73
C GLU A 126 -7.83 -5.18 14.21
N GLY A 127 -7.14 -6.26 13.81
CA GLY A 127 -7.40 -6.96 12.55
C GLY A 127 -6.54 -6.63 11.33
N ILE A 128 -6.27 -5.36 11.03
CA ILE A 128 -5.50 -5.00 9.82
C ILE A 128 -4.01 -4.81 10.12
N ASN A 129 -3.17 -5.42 9.27
CA ASN A 129 -1.73 -5.23 9.33
C ASN A 129 -1.36 -3.96 8.56
N ASN A 130 -0.64 -3.01 9.17
CA ASN A 130 -0.11 -1.80 8.52
C ASN A 130 0.60 -2.08 7.18
N ASN A 131 1.13 -3.29 7.01
CA ASN A 131 1.71 -3.77 5.76
C ASN A 131 0.76 -3.79 4.57
N THR A 132 -0.52 -4.04 4.81
CA THR A 132 -1.54 -4.02 3.76
C THR A 132 -1.79 -2.61 3.26
N LEU A 133 -1.86 -1.63 4.16
CA LEU A 133 -1.99 -0.22 3.83
C LEU A 133 -0.73 0.30 3.10
N LEU A 134 0.45 -0.12 3.55
CA LEU A 134 1.72 0.17 2.86
C LEU A 134 1.75 -0.43 1.45
N LEU A 135 1.37 -1.70 1.30
CA LEU A 135 1.22 -2.38 0.01
C LEU A 135 0.28 -1.60 -0.92
N GLY A 136 -0.86 -1.13 -0.38
CA GLY A 136 -1.83 -0.29 -1.09
C GLY A 136 -1.18 0.91 -1.77
N VAL A 137 -0.41 1.69 -1.00
CA VAL A 137 0.25 2.90 -1.50
C VAL A 137 1.37 2.55 -2.48
N CYS A 138 2.23 1.59 -2.16
CA CYS A 138 3.35 1.24 -3.03
C CYS A 138 2.90 0.64 -4.37
N TRP A 139 1.82 -0.13 -4.38
CA TRP A 139 1.24 -0.61 -5.64
C TRP A 139 0.72 0.58 -6.47
N TYR A 140 -0.01 1.51 -5.85
CA TYR A 140 -0.52 2.70 -6.51
C TYR A 140 0.59 3.57 -7.11
N LEU A 141 1.69 3.78 -6.39
CA LEU A 141 2.88 4.50 -6.90
C LEU A 141 3.55 3.79 -8.09
N GLY A 142 3.37 2.47 -8.19
CA GLY A 142 3.90 1.66 -9.28
C GLY A 142 3.13 1.81 -10.59
N LEU A 143 1.86 2.25 -10.53
CA LEU A 143 0.99 2.39 -11.70
C LEU A 143 1.49 3.47 -12.67
N PRO A 144 1.43 3.25 -13.99
CA PRO A 144 1.84 4.22 -15.00
C PRO A 144 1.16 5.59 -14.82
N GLU A 145 -0.16 5.59 -14.60
CA GLU A 145 -0.97 6.79 -14.48
C GLU A 145 -0.57 7.64 -13.27
N THR A 146 -0.15 6.99 -12.18
CA THR A 146 0.33 7.67 -10.97
C THR A 146 1.71 8.29 -11.17
N LYS A 147 2.61 7.59 -11.87
CA LYS A 147 3.95 8.11 -12.18
C LYS A 147 3.89 9.37 -13.02
N GLU A 148 2.96 9.44 -13.97
CA GLU A 148 2.71 10.64 -14.78
C GLU A 148 2.22 11.82 -13.93
N LYS A 149 1.25 11.58 -13.05
CA LYS A 149 0.75 12.59 -12.10
C LYS A 149 1.87 13.14 -11.21
N LEU A 150 2.71 12.28 -10.65
CA LEU A 150 3.80 12.66 -9.74
C LEU A 150 4.96 13.40 -10.43
N THR A 151 5.20 13.13 -11.72
CA THR A 151 6.25 13.79 -12.50
C THR A 151 5.78 15.07 -13.20
N GLY A 152 4.51 15.48 -13.01
CA GLY A 152 3.95 16.71 -13.57
C GLY A 152 3.67 16.66 -15.07
N ARG A 153 3.69 15.47 -15.70
CA ARG A 153 3.35 15.29 -17.11
C ARG A 153 1.87 14.96 -17.26
N LEU A 154 1.01 15.97 -17.12
CA LEU A 154 -0.39 15.84 -17.53
C LEU A 154 -0.42 15.75 -19.07
N ILE A 155 -0.75 14.58 -19.62
CA ILE A 155 -1.25 14.50 -20.99
C ILE A 155 -2.65 15.14 -20.95
N PRO A 156 -2.91 16.23 -21.72
CA PRO A 156 -4.26 16.75 -21.83
C PRO A 156 -5.12 15.67 -22.49
N GLN A 157 -6.10 15.16 -21.75
CA GLN A 157 -7.21 14.39 -22.32
C GLN A 157 -7.93 15.33 -23.31
N GLN A 158 -7.71 15.12 -24.60
CA GLN A 158 -8.53 15.77 -25.62
C GLN A 158 -9.96 15.25 -25.48
N PRO A 159 -10.98 16.12 -25.38
CA PRO A 159 -12.35 15.67 -25.41
C PRO A 159 -12.64 15.10 -26.81
N ALA A 160 -13.15 13.86 -26.83
CA ALA A 160 -13.70 13.27 -28.03
C ALA A 160 -14.90 14.11 -28.49
N HIS A 161 -14.70 14.91 -29.53
CA HIS A 161 -15.80 15.51 -30.27
C HIS A 161 -16.47 14.43 -31.11
N TYR A 162 -17.72 14.11 -30.75
CA TYR A 162 -18.70 13.49 -31.65
C TYR A 162 -19.39 14.56 -32.48
#